data_AF-A0A6M4GY50-F1
#
_entry.id   AF-A0A6M4GY50-F1
#
_cell.length_a   1.000
_cell.length_b   1.000
_cell.length_c   1.000
_cell.angle_alpha   90.00
_cell.angle_beta   90.00
_cell.angle_gamma   90.00
#
_symmetry.space_group_name_H-M   'P 1'
#
loop_
_entity.id
_entity.type
_entity.pdbx_description
1 polymer ?
#
loop_
_entity_poly.entity_id
_entity_poly.type
_entity_poly.pdbx_seq_one_letter_code
_entity_poly.pdbx_strand_id
1 'polypeptide(L)'
;MKNLIAALLFTLPAGFALAQTAPAPAAPAPAAKALATRDEYRTCLRLGDEAVARRGKLQQQKYDYDTRSRQLSIEMKAHLDAKDTVKPGTKLAEAYNTTTEQLNARNMLLNSEADQFDKDIADHNRVSAEASKRCSGLTVSQEDMQAVNAERAAAKK
;
A
#
# COMPACT_ATOMS: atom_id res chain seq x y z
N MET A 1 19.07 62.40 17.87
CA MET A 1 19.23 63.41 16.81
C MET A 1 18.37 62.92 15.64
N LYS A 2 17.20 63.53 15.34
CA LYS A 2 17.03 64.67 14.40
C LYS A 2 17.84 64.39 13.11
N ASN A 3 17.28 64.23 11.90
CA ASN A 3 16.17 64.94 11.27
C ASN A 3 15.86 64.34 9.86
N LEU A 4 14.58 64.43 9.47
CA LEU A 4 14.00 64.98 8.20
C LEU A 4 14.41 64.35 6.84
N ILE A 5 13.49 63.76 6.06
CA ILE A 5 12.45 64.33 5.17
C ILE A 5 12.96 64.74 3.77
N ALA A 6 12.23 64.23 2.75
CA ALA A 6 12.08 64.70 1.36
C ALA A 6 13.26 64.45 0.39
N ALA A 7 13.07 64.17 -0.91
CA ALA A 7 11.93 64.48 -1.75
C ALA A 7 11.74 63.45 -2.88
N LEU A 8 10.47 63.23 -3.21
CA LEU A 8 9.93 62.86 -4.51
C LEU A 8 10.69 63.50 -5.68
N LEU A 9 11.02 62.70 -6.70
CA LEU A 9 11.09 63.16 -8.08
C LEU A 9 10.53 62.07 -9.00
N PHE A 10 9.36 62.40 -9.54
CA PHE A 10 8.64 61.74 -10.61
C PHE A 10 9.52 61.62 -11.86
N THR A 11 9.70 60.41 -12.36
CA THR A 11 9.96 60.16 -13.79
C THR A 11 9.15 58.95 -14.23
N LEU A 12 7.95 59.22 -14.75
CA LEU A 12 7.18 58.29 -15.57
C LEU A 12 7.87 58.14 -16.93
N PRO A 13 8.13 56.92 -17.42
CA PRO A 13 8.17 56.66 -18.84
C PRO A 13 6.76 56.29 -19.31
N ALA A 14 6.31 57.06 -20.31
CA ALA A 14 5.12 56.82 -21.08
C ALA A 14 5.12 55.43 -21.74
N GLY A 15 3.91 54.89 -21.95
CA GLY A 15 3.66 53.88 -22.98
C GLY A 15 3.30 52.48 -22.48
N PHE A 16 2.21 52.34 -21.72
CA PHE A 16 1.48 51.07 -21.71
C PHE A 16 0.69 50.96 -23.03
N ALA A 17 1.34 50.39 -24.05
CA ALA A 17 0.62 49.85 -25.18
C ALA A 17 -0.23 48.67 -24.68
N LEU A 18 -1.54 48.84 -24.67
CA LEU A 18 -2.49 47.73 -24.55
C LEU A 18 -2.36 46.89 -25.82
N ALA A 19 -1.41 45.97 -25.84
CA ALA A 19 -1.38 44.90 -26.81
C ALA A 19 -2.64 44.06 -26.58
N GLN A 20 -3.65 44.29 -27.43
CA GLN A 20 -4.80 43.40 -27.56
C GLN A 20 -4.27 42.03 -27.96
N THR A 21 -4.09 41.14 -26.99
CA THR A 21 -3.80 39.74 -27.27
C THR A 21 -5.01 39.17 -27.99
N ALA A 22 -4.87 38.91 -29.28
CA ALA A 22 -5.83 38.11 -30.03
C ALA A 22 -6.09 36.81 -29.23
N PRO A 23 -7.36 36.36 -29.11
CA PRO A 23 -7.66 35.12 -28.42
C PRO A 23 -6.84 34.01 -29.09
N ALA A 24 -5.99 33.36 -28.29
CA ALA A 24 -5.27 32.18 -28.74
C ALA A 24 -6.29 31.18 -29.29
N PRO A 25 -6.03 30.55 -30.46
CA PRO A 25 -6.94 29.55 -31.00
C PRO A 25 -7.19 28.49 -29.91
N ALA A 26 -8.47 28.25 -29.63
CA ALA A 26 -8.89 27.23 -28.68
C ALA A 26 -8.19 25.91 -29.03
N ALA A 27 -7.42 25.36 -28.08
CA ALA A 27 -6.82 24.05 -28.26
C ALA A 27 -7.93 23.05 -28.63
N PRO A 28 -7.72 22.19 -29.63
CA PRO A 28 -8.71 21.18 -29.99
C PRO A 28 -9.06 20.38 -28.75
N ALA A 29 -10.37 20.18 -28.52
CA ALA A 29 -10.85 19.40 -27.39
C ALA A 29 -10.11 18.05 -27.39
N PRO A 30 -9.55 17.61 -26.26
CA PRO A 30 -8.89 16.32 -26.18
C PRO A 30 -9.87 15.26 -26.69
N ALA A 31 -9.42 14.40 -27.60
CA ALA A 31 -10.25 13.34 -28.17
C ALA A 31 -10.96 12.60 -27.04
N ALA A 32 -12.29 12.49 -27.13
CA ALA A 32 -13.08 11.77 -26.13
C ALA A 32 -12.49 10.38 -25.94
N LYS A 33 -12.10 10.04 -24.70
CA LYS A 33 -11.65 8.68 -24.37
C LYS A 33 -12.74 7.72 -24.83
N ALA A 34 -12.38 6.76 -25.68
CA ALA A 34 -13.29 5.71 -26.11
C ALA A 34 -13.88 5.00 -24.88
N LEU A 35 -15.16 4.64 -24.96
CA LEU A 35 -15.80 3.84 -23.93
C LEU A 35 -15.08 2.48 -23.85
N ALA A 36 -14.81 2.05 -22.64
CA ALA A 36 -14.27 0.73 -22.38
C ALA A 36 -15.31 -0.34 -22.68
N THR A 37 -14.82 -1.47 -23.14
CA THR A 37 -15.62 -2.65 -23.46
C THR A 37 -16.16 -3.30 -22.19
N ARG A 38 -17.23 -4.08 -22.36
CA ARG A 38 -17.80 -4.92 -21.30
C ARG A 38 -16.78 -5.86 -20.67
N ASP A 39 -15.88 -6.44 -21.47
CA ASP A 39 -14.85 -7.37 -21.00
C ASP A 39 -13.74 -6.67 -20.22
N GLU A 40 -13.37 -5.45 -20.60
CA GLU A 40 -12.45 -4.63 -19.81
C GLU A 40 -13.06 -4.29 -18.46
N TYR A 41 -14.35 -3.92 -18.42
CA TYR A 41 -15.05 -3.67 -17.16
C TYR A 41 -15.12 -4.92 -16.27
N ARG A 42 -15.50 -6.09 -16.82
CA ARG A 42 -15.47 -7.38 -16.09
C ARG A 42 -14.08 -7.68 -15.53
N THR A 43 -13.04 -7.49 -16.35
CA THR A 43 -11.65 -7.73 -15.95
C THR A 43 -11.26 -6.83 -14.79
N CYS A 44 -11.59 -5.54 -14.86
CA CYS A 44 -11.29 -4.59 -13.79
C CYS A 44 -12.01 -4.92 -12.48
N LEU A 45 -13.27 -5.36 -12.54
CA LEU A 45 -13.99 -5.81 -11.36
C LEU A 45 -13.35 -7.06 -10.75
N ARG A 46 -12.95 -8.04 -11.58
CA ARG A 46 -12.26 -9.25 -11.12
C ARG A 46 -10.92 -8.91 -10.44
N LEU A 47 -10.11 -8.04 -11.05
CA LEU A 47 -8.84 -7.60 -10.46
C LEU A 47 -9.07 -6.89 -9.12
N GLY A 48 -10.14 -6.11 -8.99
CA GLY A 48 -10.56 -5.51 -7.72
C GLY A 48 -10.91 -6.54 -6.66
N ASP A 49 -11.73 -7.54 -7.01
CA ASP A 49 -12.11 -8.62 -6.09
C ASP A 49 -10.89 -9.44 -5.64
N GLU A 50 -9.98 -9.77 -6.57
CA GLU A 50 -8.72 -10.48 -6.29
C GLU A 50 -7.82 -9.68 -5.36
N ALA A 51 -7.69 -8.37 -5.58
CA ALA A 51 -6.91 -7.48 -4.71
C ALA A 51 -7.49 -7.43 -3.29
N VAL A 52 -8.81 -7.33 -3.15
CA VAL A 52 -9.48 -7.35 -1.84
C VAL A 52 -9.28 -8.69 -1.13
N ALA A 53 -9.46 -9.80 -1.83
CA ALA A 53 -9.26 -11.14 -1.28
C ALA A 53 -7.81 -11.35 -0.83
N ARG A 54 -6.83 -10.92 -1.64
CA ARG A 54 -5.41 -11.02 -1.28
C ARG A 54 -5.07 -10.16 -0.07
N ARG A 55 -5.60 -8.93 0.01
CA ARG A 55 -5.42 -8.07 1.18
C ARG A 55 -5.96 -8.73 2.45
N GLY A 56 -7.12 -9.39 2.38
CA GLY A 56 -7.67 -10.15 3.50
C GLY A 56 -6.74 -11.27 3.98
N LYS A 57 -6.14 -12.03 3.04
CA LYS A 57 -5.14 -13.05 3.38
C LYS A 57 -3.90 -12.47 4.04
N LEU A 58 -3.38 -11.36 3.52
CA LEU A 58 -2.22 -10.66 4.11
C LEU A 58 -2.52 -10.15 5.53
N GLN A 59 -3.73 -9.64 5.76
CA GLN A 59 -4.15 -9.23 7.11
C GLN A 59 -4.20 -10.41 8.08
N GLN A 60 -4.71 -11.56 7.63
CA GLN A 60 -4.71 -12.77 8.44
C GLN A 60 -3.28 -13.25 8.75
N GLN A 61 -2.41 -13.31 7.74
CA GLN A 61 -1.00 -13.68 7.92
C GLN A 61 -0.29 -12.77 8.92
N LYS A 62 -0.54 -11.46 8.86
CA LYS A 62 0.00 -10.49 9.82
C LYS A 62 -0.47 -10.81 11.25
N TYR A 63 -1.76 -11.07 11.42
CA TYR A 63 -2.32 -11.39 12.74
C TYR A 63 -1.70 -12.68 13.32
N ASP A 64 -1.57 -13.72 12.49
CA ASP A 64 -0.97 -15.00 12.89
C ASP A 64 0.52 -14.86 13.21
N TYR A 65 1.25 -14.02 12.46
CA TYR A 65 2.64 -13.67 12.73
C TYR A 65 2.79 -12.94 14.07
N ASP A 66 2.02 -11.87 14.29
CA ASP A 66 2.08 -11.06 15.52
C ASP A 66 1.78 -11.92 16.77
N THR A 67 0.81 -12.83 16.65
CA THR A 67 0.43 -13.76 17.72
C THR A 67 1.57 -14.71 18.06
N ARG A 68 2.16 -15.36 17.06
CA ARG A 68 3.26 -16.31 17.25
C ARG A 68 4.54 -15.63 17.73
N SER A 69 4.83 -14.43 17.24
CA SER A 69 5.96 -13.61 17.69
C SER A 69 5.84 -13.22 19.17
N ARG A 70 4.65 -12.78 19.59
CA ARG A 70 4.39 -12.49 21.01
C ARG A 70 4.55 -13.72 21.90
N GLN A 71 3.99 -14.85 21.46
CA GLN A 71 4.10 -16.10 22.21
C GLN A 71 5.57 -16.54 22.35
N LEU A 72 6.35 -16.48 21.27
CA LEU A 72 7.77 -16.81 21.32
C LEU A 72 8.54 -15.87 22.25
N SER A 73 8.24 -14.56 22.24
CA SER A 73 8.87 -13.59 23.13
C SER A 73 8.63 -13.91 24.61
N ILE A 74 7.39 -14.31 24.97
CA ILE A 74 7.05 -14.74 26.33
C ILE A 74 7.83 -15.98 26.71
N GLU A 75 7.89 -16.99 25.83
CA GLU A 75 8.60 -18.24 26.08
C GLU A 75 10.11 -18.04 26.20
N MET A 76 10.71 -17.22 25.32
CA MET A 76 12.13 -16.87 25.40
C MET A 76 12.45 -16.15 26.71
N LYS A 77 11.58 -15.23 27.15
CA LYS A 77 11.76 -14.55 28.44
C LYS A 77 11.68 -15.54 29.60
N ALA A 78 10.65 -16.39 29.64
CA ALA A 78 10.50 -17.39 30.70
C ALA A 78 11.69 -18.37 30.74
N HIS A 79 12.19 -18.76 29.56
CA HIS A 79 13.38 -19.60 29.44
C HIS A 79 14.63 -18.91 29.97
N LEU A 80 14.87 -17.64 29.63
CA LEU A 80 15.99 -16.86 30.15
C LEU A 80 15.92 -16.65 31.66
N ASP A 81 14.72 -16.39 32.20
CA ASP A 81 14.51 -16.22 33.64
C ASP A 81 14.80 -17.54 34.42
N ALA A 82 14.66 -18.70 33.78
CA ALA A 82 14.98 -20.00 34.38
C ALA A 82 16.48 -20.32 34.43
N LYS A 83 17.33 -19.57 33.71
CA LYS A 83 18.77 -19.86 33.53
C LYS A 83 19.52 -20.04 34.85
N ASP A 84 19.25 -19.20 35.85
CA ASP A 84 19.97 -19.20 37.12
C ASP A 84 19.67 -20.44 37.99
N THR A 85 18.61 -21.18 37.65
CA THR A 85 18.28 -22.45 38.32
C THR A 85 19.00 -23.66 37.73
N VAL A 86 19.66 -23.49 36.58
CA VAL A 86 20.28 -24.56 35.80
C VAL A 86 21.75 -24.70 36.15
N LYS A 87 22.12 -25.85 36.74
CA LYS A 87 23.53 -26.18 37.04
C LYS A 87 24.19 -26.90 35.86
N PRO A 88 25.40 -26.51 35.43
CA PRO A 88 26.14 -27.21 34.38
C PRO A 88 26.33 -28.71 34.67
N GLY A 89 26.35 -29.53 33.62
CA GLY A 89 26.57 -30.98 33.73
C GLY A 89 25.41 -31.78 34.31
N THR A 90 24.23 -31.19 34.44
CA THR A 90 23.02 -31.87 34.90
C THR A 90 22.06 -32.17 33.74
N LYS A 91 21.17 -33.16 33.90
CA LYS A 91 20.08 -33.41 32.94
C LYS A 91 19.18 -32.19 32.70
N LEU A 92 19.06 -31.32 33.71
CA LEU A 92 18.34 -30.05 33.57
C LEU A 92 19.05 -29.10 32.60
N ALA A 93 20.39 -29.08 32.60
CA ALA A 93 21.16 -28.29 31.63
C ALA A 93 21.00 -28.82 30.19
N GLU A 94 20.94 -30.14 30.01
CA GLU A 94 20.65 -30.74 28.70
C GLU A 94 19.26 -30.32 28.19
N ALA A 95 18.23 -30.47 29.02
CA ALA A 95 16.87 -30.05 28.68
C ALA A 95 16.79 -28.54 28.36
N TYR A 96 17.46 -27.71 29.16
CA TYR A 96 17.54 -26.27 28.93
C TYR A 96 18.19 -25.94 27.57
N ASN A 97 19.28 -26.63 27.21
CA ASN A 97 19.93 -26.45 25.92
C ASN A 97 19.02 -26.88 24.76
N THR A 98 18.33 -28.02 24.88
CA THR A 98 17.34 -28.45 23.88
C THR A 98 16.24 -27.42 23.68
N THR A 99 15.68 -26.87 24.76
CA THR A 99 14.67 -25.81 24.66
C THR A 99 15.26 -24.55 24.00
N THR A 100 16.51 -24.19 24.30
CA THR A 100 17.21 -23.07 23.66
C THR A 100 17.27 -23.25 22.15
N GLU A 101 17.65 -24.45 21.68
CA GLU A 101 17.71 -24.77 20.25
C GLU A 101 16.34 -24.69 19.58
N GLN A 102 15.30 -25.22 20.23
CA GLN A 102 13.92 -25.17 19.72
C GLN A 102 13.40 -23.73 19.60
N LEU A 103 13.65 -22.89 20.61
CA LEU A 103 13.25 -21.48 20.59
C LEU A 103 14.00 -20.71 19.49
N ASN A 104 15.30 -20.95 19.33
CA ASN A 104 16.10 -20.35 18.27
C ASN A 104 15.62 -20.78 16.87
N ALA A 105 15.32 -22.06 16.67
CA ALA A 105 14.78 -22.55 15.41
C ALA A 105 13.45 -21.88 15.06
N ARG A 106 12.55 -21.74 16.04
CA ARG A 106 11.28 -21.02 15.85
C ARG A 106 11.47 -19.53 15.57
N ASN A 107 12.45 -18.89 16.21
CA ASN A 107 12.80 -17.50 15.92
C ASN A 107 13.28 -17.32 14.47
N MET A 108 14.13 -18.24 13.99
CA MET A 108 14.59 -18.22 12.59
C MET A 108 13.43 -18.41 11.60
N LEU A 109 12.49 -19.30 11.91
CA LEU A 109 11.30 -19.50 11.08
C LEU A 109 10.44 -18.23 11.03
N LEU A 110 10.19 -17.58 12.16
CA LEU A 110 9.46 -16.31 12.19
C LEU A 110 10.18 -15.22 11.38
N ASN A 111 11.51 -15.10 11.48
CA ASN A 111 12.24 -14.13 10.66
C ASN A 111 12.07 -14.40 9.15
N SER A 112 12.16 -15.67 8.73
CA SER A 112 11.91 -16.06 7.33
C SER A 112 10.48 -15.76 6.88
N GLU A 113 9.50 -15.98 7.75
CA GLU A 113 8.10 -15.63 7.48
C GLU A 113 7.90 -14.11 7.36
N ALA A 114 8.59 -13.31 8.17
CA ALA A 114 8.57 -11.85 8.06
C ALA A 114 9.14 -11.38 6.72
N ASP A 115 10.29 -11.93 6.31
CA ASP A 115 10.89 -11.63 5.00
C ASP A 115 9.96 -12.00 3.84
N GLN A 116 9.24 -13.13 3.96
CA GLN A 116 8.27 -13.53 2.95
C GLN A 116 7.04 -12.62 2.96
N PHE A 117 6.56 -12.23 4.14
CA PHE A 117 5.43 -11.32 4.29
C PHE A 117 5.72 -9.96 3.65
N ASP A 118 6.92 -9.42 3.84
CA ASP A 118 7.35 -8.17 3.21
C ASP A 118 7.37 -8.26 1.68
N LYS A 119 7.84 -9.39 1.13
CA LYS A 119 7.77 -9.67 -0.32
C LYS A 119 6.34 -9.75 -0.82
N ASP A 120 5.46 -10.40 -0.07
CA ASP A 120 4.06 -10.57 -0.46
C ASP A 120 3.30 -9.23 -0.43
N ILE A 121 3.62 -8.35 0.52
CA ILE A 121 3.10 -6.97 0.58
C ILE A 121 3.62 -6.15 -0.60
N ALA A 122 4.93 -6.20 -0.88
CA ALA A 122 5.52 -5.49 -2.01
C ALA A 122 4.90 -5.92 -3.34
N ASP A 123 4.70 -7.23 -3.53
CA ASP A 123 4.05 -7.76 -4.72
C ASP A 123 2.57 -7.39 -4.79
N HIS A 124 1.83 -7.44 -3.68
CA HIS A 124 0.44 -6.98 -3.64
C HIS A 124 0.32 -5.51 -4.03
N ASN A 125 1.20 -4.65 -3.51
CA ASN A 125 1.22 -3.23 -3.86
C ASN A 125 1.54 -3.01 -5.34
N ARG A 126 2.53 -3.75 -5.87
CA ARG A 126 2.89 -3.71 -7.30
C ARG A 126 1.71 -4.08 -8.19
N VAL A 127 1.09 -5.24 -7.94
CA VAL A 127 -0.07 -5.72 -8.72
C VAL A 127 -1.27 -4.79 -8.59
N SER A 128 -1.53 -4.28 -7.40
CA SER A 128 -2.64 -3.33 -7.17
C SER A 128 -2.41 -2.00 -7.88
N ALA A 129 -1.17 -1.50 -7.91
CA ALA A 129 -0.82 -0.30 -8.67
C ALA A 129 -0.97 -0.51 -10.18
N GLU A 130 -0.57 -1.68 -10.70
CA GLU A 130 -0.75 -2.03 -12.11
C GLU A 130 -2.24 -2.13 -12.48
N ALA A 131 -3.04 -2.82 -11.66
CA ALA A 131 -4.48 -2.91 -11.83
C ALA A 131 -5.13 -1.52 -11.76
N SER A 132 -4.72 -0.67 -10.82
CA SER A 132 -5.21 0.71 -10.71
C SER A 132 -4.86 1.53 -11.95
N LYS A 133 -3.65 1.41 -12.50
CA LYS A 133 -3.28 2.11 -13.75
C LYS A 133 -4.18 1.69 -14.92
N ARG A 134 -4.50 0.40 -15.02
CA ARG A 134 -5.36 -0.14 -16.08
C ARG A 134 -6.84 0.23 -15.92
N CYS A 135 -7.32 0.25 -14.68
CA CYS A 135 -8.75 0.34 -14.38
C CYS A 135 -9.21 1.73 -13.90
N SER A 136 -8.28 2.62 -13.55
CA SER A 136 -8.61 3.99 -13.14
C SER A 136 -9.09 4.83 -14.32
N GLY A 137 -10.18 5.56 -14.12
CA GLY A 137 -10.76 6.41 -15.16
C GLY A 137 -11.31 5.63 -16.36
N LEU A 138 -11.70 4.38 -16.14
CA LEU A 138 -12.44 3.58 -17.11
C LEU A 138 -13.85 4.15 -17.26
N THR A 139 -14.21 4.62 -18.45
CA THR A 139 -15.57 5.08 -18.76
C THR A 139 -16.30 3.95 -19.47
N VAL A 140 -17.37 3.45 -18.87
CA VAL A 140 -18.15 2.30 -19.40
C VAL A 140 -19.56 2.77 -19.73
N SER A 141 -20.19 2.18 -20.74
CA SER A 141 -21.59 2.45 -21.05
C SER A 141 -22.50 2.02 -19.88
N GLN A 142 -23.63 2.69 -19.70
CA GLN A 142 -24.59 2.32 -18.65
C GLN A 142 -25.15 0.91 -18.87
N GLU A 143 -25.39 0.53 -20.13
CA GLU A 143 -25.86 -0.80 -20.53
C GLU A 143 -24.87 -1.89 -20.12
N ASP A 144 -23.58 -1.72 -20.46
CA ASP A 144 -22.55 -2.70 -20.12
C ASP A 144 -22.35 -2.81 -18.61
N MET A 145 -22.39 -1.69 -17.88
CA MET A 145 -22.33 -1.72 -16.42
C MET A 145 -23.47 -2.53 -15.81
N GLN A 146 -24.71 -2.28 -16.25
CA GLN A 146 -25.89 -2.99 -15.75
C GLN A 146 -25.81 -4.49 -16.09
N ALA A 147 -25.43 -4.82 -17.32
CA ALA A 147 -25.35 -6.20 -17.77
C ALA A 147 -24.27 -6.98 -17.00
N VAL A 148 -23.10 -6.39 -16.74
CA VAL A 148 -22.04 -7.02 -15.94
C VAL A 148 -22.45 -7.14 -14.46
N ASN A 149 -23.12 -6.14 -13.90
CA ASN A 149 -23.60 -6.21 -12.52
C ASN A 149 -24.68 -7.30 -12.35
N ALA A 150 -25.57 -7.46 -13.33
CA ALA A 150 -26.57 -8.52 -13.34
C ALA A 150 -25.91 -9.92 -13.42
N GLU A 151 -24.92 -10.10 -14.29
CA GLU A 151 -24.14 -11.36 -14.38
C GLU A 151 -23.46 -11.69 -13.04
N ARG A 152 -22.83 -10.70 -12.40
CA ARG A 152 -22.16 -10.89 -11.10
C ARG A 152 -23.15 -11.20 -9.99
N ALA A 153 -24.36 -10.64 -10.02
CA ALA A 153 -25.40 -10.96 -9.05
C ALA A 153 -25.95 -12.37 -9.24
N ALA A 154 -26.10 -12.82 -10.50
CA ALA A 154 -26.52 -14.18 -10.83
C ALA A 154 -25.47 -15.23 -10.41
N ALA A 155 -24.18 -14.94 -10.60
CA ALA A 155 -23.08 -15.84 -10.24
C ALA A 155 -22.83 -15.97 -8.71
N LYS A 156 -23.44 -15.11 -7.90
CA LYS A 156 -23.36 -15.15 -6.42
C LYS A 156 -24.50 -15.94 -5.76
N LYS A 157 -25.47 -16.40 -6.54
CA LYS A 157 -26.56 -17.28 -6.09
C LYS A 157 -26.14 -18.73 -6.29
#